data_AF-A8LV71-F1
#
_entry.id   AF-A8LV71-F1
#
_cell.length_a   1.000
_cell.length_b   1.000
_cell.length_c   1.000
_cell.angle_alpha   90.00
_cell.angle_beta   90.00
_cell.angle_gamma   90.00
#
_symmetry.space_group_name_H-M   'P 1'
#
loop_
_entity.id
_entity.type
_entity.pdbx_description
1 polymer ?
#
loop_
_entity_poly.entity_id
_entity_poly.type
_entity_poly.pdbx_seq_one_letter_code
_entity_poly.pdbx_strand_id
1 'polypeptide(L)'
;MSAQPLPAESELCPIGWAQCAPYPALFDTSPNGAYNAASVDDLLNAAAVTQANAHWQYNLYAEAADRKGLTNPANVWRSVADVEYWDHYKSEIMLSEIYSNQDNMFNVRVAILQAHQAEQAYLAWANEAPDRKSYETLRSLAKWQREAGGLLIEARRSLEAGMSKVPYAPPVRDVPLKVTPKPNYTEPFYSTLTGASDSALGVAAWQWGQYETMAEVAVSTGQAKLGALLAGLGNQEVQNYRRVSNLAGFVNGPAMNLQVSIDSEQGAIDYYTAAITKSNQLGDPNAAGLFRDIKTDEQGHKMTFEIELARLTGKDRRYEHGELSGNNTSWSTDAAGGHLR
;
A
#
# COMPACT_ATOMS: atom_id res chain seq x y z
N MET A 1 -21.90 -20.65 -11.38
CA MET A 1 -20.65 -21.36 -11.65
C MET A 1 -20.16 -21.90 -10.32
N SER A 2 -20.08 -23.23 -10.16
CA SER A 2 -19.57 -23.83 -8.93
C SER A 2 -18.07 -23.54 -8.80
N ALA A 3 -17.65 -22.93 -7.70
CA ALA A 3 -16.24 -22.71 -7.41
C ALA A 3 -15.54 -24.07 -7.35
N GLN A 4 -14.55 -24.29 -8.24
CA GLN A 4 -13.71 -25.48 -8.18
C GLN A 4 -12.81 -25.41 -6.93
N PRO A 5 -12.46 -26.56 -6.34
CA PRO A 5 -11.55 -26.60 -5.20
C PRO A 5 -10.20 -25.97 -5.56
N LEU A 6 -9.63 -25.23 -4.61
CA LEU A 6 -8.31 -24.63 -4.75
C LEU A 6 -7.25 -25.73 -4.95
N PRO A 7 -6.17 -25.46 -5.72
CA PRO A 7 -4.99 -26.32 -5.71
C PRO A 7 -4.48 -26.50 -4.28
N ALA A 8 -3.84 -27.64 -3.98
CA ALA A 8 -3.21 -27.82 -2.67
C ALA A 8 -2.15 -26.73 -2.42
N GLU A 9 -2.01 -26.24 -1.18
CA GLU A 9 -1.01 -25.20 -0.85
C GLU A 9 0.41 -25.62 -1.28
N SER A 10 0.74 -26.91 -1.20
CA SER A 10 2.01 -27.49 -1.67
C SER A 10 2.25 -27.39 -3.18
N GLU A 11 1.19 -27.20 -3.99
CA GLU A 11 1.30 -26.96 -5.44
C GLU A 11 1.45 -25.48 -5.79
N LEU A 12 1.00 -24.59 -4.89
CA LEU A 12 1.16 -23.15 -4.99
C LEU A 12 2.48 -22.67 -4.38
N CYS A 13 3.03 -23.48 -3.46
CA CYS A 13 4.25 -23.21 -2.71
C CYS A 13 5.16 -24.45 -2.67
N PRO A 14 6.16 -24.56 -3.56
CA PRO A 14 7.24 -25.53 -3.33
C PRO A 14 8.04 -25.15 -2.07
N ILE A 15 8.49 -26.15 -1.31
CA ILE A 15 9.16 -25.98 -0.02
C ILE A 15 10.37 -25.04 -0.12
N GLY A 16 10.45 -24.03 0.76
CA GLY A 16 11.63 -23.17 0.92
C GLY A 16 11.47 -21.71 0.47
N TRP A 17 10.28 -21.29 0.04
CA TRP A 17 10.03 -19.91 -0.41
C TRP A 17 9.43 -19.06 0.72
N ALA A 18 10.12 -17.97 1.10
CA ALA A 18 9.64 -17.00 2.10
C ALA A 18 8.28 -16.38 1.73
N GLN A 19 7.95 -16.36 0.43
CA GLN A 19 6.72 -15.80 -0.12
C GLN A 19 5.45 -16.63 0.14
N CYS A 20 5.59 -17.78 0.81
CA CYS A 20 4.49 -18.65 1.19
C CYS A 20 3.98 -18.45 2.61
N ALA A 21 4.52 -17.47 3.34
CA ALA A 21 4.03 -17.14 4.67
C ALA A 21 2.54 -16.72 4.63
N PRO A 22 1.73 -17.10 5.63
CA PRO A 22 0.30 -16.78 5.68
C PRO A 22 0.02 -15.27 5.84
N TYR A 23 -0.76 -14.70 4.92
CA TYR A 23 -1.36 -13.36 5.00
C TYR A 23 -2.60 -13.31 5.91
N PRO A 24 -2.83 -12.25 6.72
CA PRO A 24 -1.90 -11.22 7.19
C PRO A 24 -1.44 -11.59 8.61
N ALA A 25 -0.52 -12.54 8.74
CA ALA A 25 0.47 -12.43 9.81
C ALA A 25 1.76 -11.79 9.25
N LEU A 26 1.64 -11.13 8.10
CA LEU A 26 2.72 -10.67 7.25
C LEU A 26 3.24 -9.35 7.79
N PHE A 27 4.33 -9.51 8.53
CA PHE A 27 5.32 -8.53 8.88
C PHE A 27 4.83 -7.48 9.86
N ASP A 28 5.27 -7.66 11.11
CA ASP A 28 5.14 -6.65 12.15
C ASP A 28 5.88 -5.38 11.70
N THR A 29 5.11 -4.36 11.31
CA THR A 29 5.62 -3.07 10.85
C THR A 29 5.92 -2.11 12.00
N SER A 30 5.92 -2.61 13.24
CA SER A 30 6.40 -1.84 14.37
C SER A 30 7.93 -1.88 14.42
N PRO A 31 8.56 -0.94 15.14
CA PRO A 31 10.00 -1.01 15.42
C PRO A 31 10.41 -2.34 16.08
N ASN A 32 9.55 -2.92 16.92
CA ASN A 32 9.82 -4.23 17.55
C ASN A 32 9.81 -5.35 16.51
N GLY A 33 8.88 -5.29 15.56
CA GLY A 33 8.83 -6.19 14.42
C GLY A 33 10.11 -6.17 13.62
N ALA A 34 10.61 -4.97 13.30
CA ALA A 34 11.88 -4.79 12.62
C ALA A 34 13.06 -5.38 13.42
N TYR A 35 13.16 -5.13 14.73
CA TYR A 35 14.22 -5.75 15.54
C TYR A 35 14.14 -7.29 15.58
N ASN A 36 12.93 -7.83 15.52
CA ASN A 36 12.66 -9.26 15.62
C ASN A 36 12.68 -9.99 14.27
N ALA A 37 12.80 -9.28 13.14
CA ALA A 37 12.84 -9.88 11.81
C ALA A 37 13.91 -10.99 11.73
N ALA A 38 13.58 -12.09 11.05
CA ALA A 38 14.50 -13.22 10.91
C ALA A 38 15.45 -13.04 9.72
N SER A 39 15.01 -12.27 8.72
CA SER A 39 15.73 -12.00 7.47
C SER A 39 15.57 -10.54 7.04
N VAL A 40 16.37 -10.13 6.05
CA VAL A 40 16.24 -8.81 5.41
C VAL A 40 15.00 -8.75 4.55
N ASP A 41 14.62 -9.86 3.90
CA ASP A 41 13.38 -9.97 3.13
C ASP A 41 12.16 -9.70 4.01
N ASP A 42 12.15 -10.16 5.26
CA ASP A 42 11.07 -9.85 6.21
C ASP A 42 10.95 -8.34 6.46
N LEU A 43 12.08 -7.62 6.52
CA LEU A 43 12.10 -6.16 6.67
C LEU A 43 11.56 -5.48 5.42
N LEU A 44 12.11 -5.81 4.26
CA LEU A 44 11.74 -5.20 2.98
C LEU A 44 10.25 -5.45 2.66
N ASN A 45 9.75 -6.65 2.93
CA ASN A 45 8.36 -6.97 2.70
C ASN A 45 7.42 -6.26 3.69
N ALA A 46 7.80 -6.09 4.97
CA ALA A 46 7.02 -5.27 5.90
C ALA A 46 6.93 -3.83 5.42
N ALA A 47 8.08 -3.28 5.05
CA ALA A 47 8.19 -1.91 4.62
C ALA A 47 7.34 -1.67 3.36
N ALA A 48 7.43 -2.56 2.36
CA ALA A 48 6.64 -2.45 1.13
C ALA A 48 5.13 -2.46 1.38
N VAL A 49 4.64 -3.25 2.35
CA VAL A 49 3.21 -3.20 2.74
C VAL A 49 2.83 -1.83 3.27
N THR A 50 3.67 -1.22 4.12
CA THR A 50 3.40 0.13 4.65
C THR A 50 3.40 1.18 3.56
N GLN A 51 4.35 1.10 2.63
CA GLN A 51 4.52 2.06 1.53
C GLN A 51 3.35 2.01 0.55
N ALA A 52 2.89 0.81 0.19
CA ALA A 52 1.67 0.66 -0.61
C ALA A 52 0.43 1.24 0.09
N ASN A 53 0.31 1.09 1.42
CA ASN A 53 -0.78 1.66 2.19
C ASN A 53 -0.69 3.19 2.30
N ALA A 54 0.50 3.75 2.53
CA ALA A 54 0.74 5.19 2.61
C ALA A 54 0.40 5.87 1.27
N HIS A 55 0.78 5.28 0.15
CA HIS A 55 0.41 5.76 -1.19
C HIS A 55 -1.11 5.99 -1.32
N TRP A 56 -1.92 5.01 -0.95
CA TRP A 56 -3.37 5.13 -1.05
C TRP A 56 -3.98 6.04 0.02
N GLN A 57 -3.45 6.00 1.25
CA GLN A 57 -3.87 6.90 2.31
C GLN A 57 -3.74 8.36 1.87
N TYR A 58 -2.57 8.74 1.39
CA TYR A 58 -2.29 10.12 0.98
C TYR A 58 -3.04 10.53 -0.27
N ASN A 59 -3.24 9.64 -1.25
CA ASN A 59 -4.11 9.93 -2.39
C ASN A 59 -5.58 10.19 -1.98
N LEU A 60 -6.11 9.46 -0.99
CA LEU A 60 -7.45 9.74 -0.46
C LEU A 60 -7.51 11.05 0.33
N TYR A 61 -6.46 11.39 1.09
CA TYR A 61 -6.37 12.67 1.79
C TYR A 61 -6.28 13.85 0.83
N ALA A 62 -5.52 13.70 -0.26
CA ALA A 62 -5.45 14.68 -1.33
C ALA A 62 -6.82 14.92 -1.98
N GLU A 63 -7.54 13.85 -2.34
CA GLU A 63 -8.89 13.98 -2.91
C GLU A 63 -9.87 14.67 -1.92
N ALA A 64 -9.77 14.37 -0.63
CA ALA A 64 -10.58 15.03 0.40
C ALA A 64 -10.27 16.53 0.51
N ALA A 65 -9.01 16.91 0.35
CA ALA A 65 -8.56 18.30 0.35
C ALA A 65 -9.03 19.06 -0.90
N ASP A 66 -8.95 18.46 -2.09
CA ASP A 66 -9.46 19.03 -3.34
C ASP A 66 -10.96 19.35 -3.25
N ARG A 67 -11.75 18.44 -2.67
CA ARG A 67 -13.19 18.64 -2.47
C ARG A 67 -13.52 19.83 -1.57
N LYS A 68 -12.54 20.35 -0.83
CA LYS A 68 -12.62 21.57 -0.02
C LYS A 68 -11.91 22.77 -0.64
N GLY A 69 -11.38 22.64 -1.86
CA GLY A 69 -10.61 23.68 -2.53
C GLY A 69 -9.23 23.94 -1.92
N LEU A 70 -8.68 23.00 -1.15
CA LEU A 70 -7.38 23.12 -0.50
C LEU A 70 -6.29 22.49 -1.36
N THR A 71 -5.93 23.18 -2.45
CA THR A 71 -5.01 22.64 -3.47
C THR A 71 -3.59 22.42 -2.94
N ASN A 72 -3.08 23.29 -2.07
CA ASN A 72 -1.72 23.16 -1.51
C ASN A 72 -1.52 21.86 -0.72
N PRO A 73 -2.32 21.57 0.34
CA PRO A 73 -2.17 20.31 1.07
C PRO A 73 -2.52 19.10 0.20
N ALA A 74 -3.43 19.23 -0.78
CA ALA A 74 -3.69 18.16 -1.74
C ALA A 74 -2.45 17.81 -2.57
N ASN A 75 -1.72 18.82 -3.07
CA ASN A 75 -0.47 18.61 -3.82
C ASN A 75 0.63 18.02 -2.96
N VAL A 76 0.75 18.45 -1.70
CA VAL A 76 1.70 17.85 -0.75
C VAL A 76 1.42 16.36 -0.58
N TRP A 77 0.18 15.97 -0.25
CA TRP A 77 -0.15 14.56 -0.11
C TRP A 77 0.09 13.75 -1.39
N ARG A 78 -0.22 14.28 -2.58
CA ARG A 78 0.07 13.56 -3.84
C ARG A 78 1.57 13.39 -4.06
N SER A 79 2.37 14.44 -3.80
CA SER A 79 3.82 14.37 -3.95
C SER A 79 4.42 13.32 -3.03
N VAL A 80 3.97 13.27 -1.76
CA VAL A 80 4.41 12.23 -0.82
C VAL A 80 3.95 10.86 -1.31
N ALA A 81 2.67 10.71 -1.67
CA ALA A 81 2.14 9.46 -2.20
C ALA A 81 2.92 8.91 -3.41
N ASP A 82 3.39 9.80 -4.29
CA ASP A 82 4.20 9.43 -5.44
C ASP A 82 5.58 8.90 -5.00
N VAL A 83 6.21 9.49 -3.99
CA VAL A 83 7.47 8.99 -3.40
C VAL A 83 7.25 7.61 -2.75
N GLU A 84 6.20 7.45 -1.93
CA GLU A 84 5.92 6.17 -1.26
C GLU A 84 5.81 5.00 -2.24
N TYR A 85 5.16 5.25 -3.39
CA TYR A 85 5.01 4.19 -4.38
C TYR A 85 6.21 4.08 -5.32
N TRP A 86 6.57 5.16 -6.01
CA TRP A 86 7.54 5.07 -7.11
C TRP A 86 8.98 4.91 -6.65
N ASP A 87 9.31 5.39 -5.44
CA ASP A 87 10.63 5.22 -4.85
C ASP A 87 10.62 4.08 -3.83
N HIS A 88 9.95 4.27 -2.68
CA HIS A 88 10.07 3.37 -1.54
C HIS A 88 9.58 1.95 -1.87
N TYR A 89 8.30 1.80 -2.21
CA TYR A 89 7.70 0.50 -2.53
C TYR A 89 8.44 -0.23 -3.64
N LYS A 90 8.76 0.46 -4.75
CA LYS A 90 9.47 -0.17 -5.88
C LYS A 90 10.88 -0.62 -5.51
N SER A 91 11.62 0.19 -4.76
CA SER A 91 12.97 -0.14 -4.31
C SER A 91 12.97 -1.32 -3.34
N GLU A 92 12.03 -1.37 -2.42
CA GLU A 92 11.89 -2.45 -1.43
C GLU A 92 11.51 -3.78 -2.08
N ILE A 93 10.51 -3.77 -2.97
CA ILE A 93 10.10 -4.96 -3.72
C ILE A 93 11.18 -5.45 -4.67
N MET A 94 11.92 -4.53 -5.30
CA MET A 94 13.05 -4.91 -6.16
C MET A 94 14.13 -5.63 -5.36
N LEU A 95 14.39 -5.21 -4.11
CA LEU A 95 15.42 -5.79 -3.27
C LEU A 95 14.96 -7.07 -2.55
N SER A 96 13.67 -7.22 -2.23
CA SER A 96 13.16 -8.36 -1.47
C SER A 96 13.03 -9.66 -2.28
N GLU A 97 13.14 -9.57 -3.60
CA GLU A 97 12.95 -10.68 -4.55
C GLU A 97 11.64 -11.47 -4.30
N ILE A 98 10.63 -10.85 -3.67
CA ILE A 98 9.35 -11.50 -3.36
C ILE A 98 8.57 -11.87 -4.65
N TYR A 99 8.87 -11.18 -5.75
CA TYR A 99 8.34 -11.48 -7.07
C TYR A 99 9.46 -11.78 -8.05
N SER A 100 9.20 -12.69 -8.99
CA SER A 100 10.12 -12.93 -10.09
C SER A 100 10.02 -11.78 -11.09
N ASN A 101 11.15 -11.30 -11.58
CA ASN A 101 11.22 -10.33 -12.68
C ASN A 101 11.08 -10.98 -14.08
N GLN A 102 11.01 -12.30 -14.17
CA GLN A 102 10.98 -13.03 -15.45
C GLN A 102 9.96 -14.19 -15.48
N ASP A 103 9.62 -14.77 -14.33
CA ASP A 103 8.72 -15.92 -14.23
C ASP A 103 7.28 -15.49 -13.87
N ASN A 104 6.46 -15.34 -14.91
CA ASN A 104 5.02 -15.07 -14.72
C ASN A 104 4.27 -16.22 -14.06
N MET A 105 4.72 -17.46 -14.23
CA MET A 105 4.05 -18.61 -13.60
C MET A 105 4.25 -18.57 -12.08
N PHE A 106 5.46 -18.23 -11.64
CA PHE A 106 5.77 -17.94 -10.25
C PHE A 106 4.84 -16.85 -9.70
N ASN A 107 4.80 -15.68 -10.36
CA ASN A 107 4.03 -14.53 -9.89
C ASN A 107 2.54 -14.84 -9.78
N VAL A 108 1.97 -15.56 -10.76
CA VAL A 108 0.57 -15.99 -10.73
C VAL A 108 0.29 -16.95 -9.57
N ARG A 109 1.21 -17.85 -9.22
CA ARG A 109 1.03 -18.75 -8.06
C ARG A 109 1.01 -17.96 -6.75
N VAL A 110 1.92 -16.99 -6.60
CA VAL A 110 1.93 -16.08 -5.44
C VAL A 110 0.61 -15.31 -5.36
N ALA A 111 0.15 -14.74 -6.47
CA ALA A 111 -1.12 -14.02 -6.53
C ALA A 111 -2.34 -14.89 -6.13
N ILE A 112 -2.40 -16.16 -6.55
CA ILE A 112 -3.46 -17.10 -6.16
C ILE A 112 -3.45 -17.33 -4.65
N LEU A 113 -2.26 -17.57 -4.07
CA LEU A 113 -2.10 -17.80 -2.65
C LEU A 113 -2.56 -16.57 -1.85
N GLN A 114 -2.11 -15.38 -2.26
CA GLN A 114 -2.43 -14.12 -1.61
C GLN A 114 -3.93 -13.81 -1.66
N ALA A 115 -4.59 -14.03 -2.81
CA ALA A 115 -6.04 -13.88 -2.91
C ALA A 115 -6.79 -14.82 -1.95
N HIS A 116 -6.35 -16.08 -1.82
CA HIS A 116 -6.97 -17.01 -0.87
C HIS A 116 -6.78 -16.57 0.59
N GLN A 117 -5.59 -16.11 0.95
CA GLN A 117 -5.33 -15.67 2.32
C GLN A 117 -6.09 -14.38 2.65
N ALA A 118 -6.17 -13.43 1.71
CA ALA A 118 -7.00 -12.23 1.84
C ALA A 118 -8.48 -12.58 1.99
N GLU A 119 -8.98 -13.60 1.27
CA GLU A 119 -10.33 -14.13 1.48
C GLU A 119 -10.53 -14.56 2.94
N GLN A 120 -9.63 -15.39 3.49
CA GLN A 120 -9.75 -15.88 4.87
C GLN A 120 -9.70 -14.73 5.89
N ALA A 121 -8.82 -13.74 5.69
CA ALA A 121 -8.71 -12.56 6.54
C ALA A 121 -10.04 -11.79 6.60
N TYR A 122 -10.62 -11.47 5.42
CA TYR A 122 -11.89 -10.78 5.35
C TYR A 122 -13.04 -11.60 5.94
N LEU A 123 -13.02 -12.93 5.84
CA LEU A 123 -14.00 -13.79 6.49
C LEU A 123 -13.88 -13.76 8.02
N ALA A 124 -12.65 -13.80 8.55
CA ALA A 124 -12.39 -13.71 9.98
C ALA A 124 -12.88 -12.36 10.55
N TRP A 125 -12.46 -11.24 9.95
CA TRP A 125 -12.90 -9.90 10.36
C TRP A 125 -14.39 -9.69 10.20
N ALA A 126 -15.02 -10.29 9.18
CA ALA A 126 -16.47 -10.25 9.06
C ALA A 126 -17.16 -10.92 10.26
N ASN A 127 -16.64 -12.04 10.78
CA ASN A 127 -17.24 -12.73 11.92
C ASN A 127 -17.12 -11.92 13.23
N GLU A 128 -16.16 -11.00 13.30
CA GLU A 128 -15.94 -10.10 14.44
C GLU A 128 -16.65 -8.73 14.26
N ALA A 129 -17.30 -8.52 13.12
CA ALA A 129 -17.91 -7.26 12.77
C ALA A 129 -19.03 -6.86 13.75
N PRO A 130 -19.02 -5.62 14.28
CA PRO A 130 -19.97 -5.19 15.33
C PRO A 130 -21.38 -4.93 14.80
N ASP A 131 -21.55 -4.81 13.48
CA ASP A 131 -22.84 -4.52 12.87
C ASP A 131 -23.02 -5.22 11.52
N ARG A 132 -24.27 -5.23 11.02
CA ARG A 132 -24.61 -5.85 9.74
C ARG A 132 -23.89 -5.21 8.55
N LYS A 133 -23.67 -3.89 8.55
CA LYS A 133 -23.08 -3.17 7.41
C LYS A 133 -21.60 -3.54 7.24
N SER A 134 -20.86 -3.55 8.33
CA SER A 134 -19.46 -3.98 8.39
C SER A 134 -19.32 -5.46 8.03
N TYR A 135 -20.18 -6.34 8.59
CA TYR A 135 -20.25 -7.76 8.21
C TYR A 135 -20.44 -7.95 6.70
N GLU A 136 -21.47 -7.32 6.11
CA GLU A 136 -21.79 -7.46 4.69
C GLU A 136 -20.69 -6.89 3.79
N THR A 137 -20.06 -5.78 4.20
CA THR A 137 -18.95 -5.16 3.45
C THR A 137 -17.74 -6.10 3.41
N LEU A 138 -17.29 -6.60 4.56
CA LEU A 138 -16.13 -7.51 4.65
C LEU A 138 -16.41 -8.85 3.93
N ARG A 139 -17.62 -9.40 4.06
CA ARG A 139 -18.04 -10.59 3.28
C ARG A 139 -18.02 -10.36 1.78
N SER A 140 -18.40 -9.16 1.32
CA SER A 140 -18.32 -8.81 -0.10
C SER A 140 -16.87 -8.72 -0.59
N LEU A 141 -15.94 -8.26 0.25
CA LEU A 141 -14.51 -8.23 -0.07
C LEU A 141 -13.96 -9.66 -0.14
N ALA A 142 -14.27 -10.52 0.83
CA ALA A 142 -13.92 -11.94 0.78
C ALA A 142 -14.41 -12.63 -0.50
N LYS A 143 -15.67 -12.36 -0.90
CA LYS A 143 -16.22 -12.90 -2.15
C LYS A 143 -15.43 -12.44 -3.38
N TRP A 144 -15.04 -11.17 -3.41
CA TRP A 144 -14.20 -10.63 -4.48
C TRP A 144 -12.84 -11.34 -4.53
N GLN A 145 -12.18 -11.54 -3.38
CA GLN A 145 -10.90 -12.25 -3.33
C GLN A 145 -11.00 -13.68 -3.88
N ARG A 146 -12.08 -14.39 -3.57
CA ARG A 146 -12.37 -15.70 -4.16
C ARG A 146 -12.51 -15.64 -5.69
N GLU A 147 -13.21 -14.64 -6.21
CA GLU A 147 -13.41 -14.44 -7.66
C GLU A 147 -12.10 -14.12 -8.36
N ALA A 148 -11.27 -13.23 -7.78
CA ALA A 148 -9.95 -12.90 -8.28
C ALA A 148 -9.03 -14.14 -8.31
N GLY A 149 -9.00 -14.93 -7.23
CA GLY A 149 -8.28 -16.21 -7.19
C GLY A 149 -8.72 -17.18 -8.29
N GLY A 150 -10.02 -17.25 -8.58
CA GLY A 150 -10.55 -18.06 -9.68
C GLY A 150 -10.03 -17.64 -11.06
N LEU A 151 -9.97 -16.32 -11.33
CA LEU A 151 -9.42 -15.78 -12.57
C LEU A 151 -7.92 -16.05 -12.71
N LEU A 152 -7.17 -15.93 -11.62
CA LEU A 152 -5.74 -16.21 -11.59
C LEU A 152 -5.45 -17.70 -11.82
N ILE A 153 -6.28 -18.62 -11.29
CA ILE A 153 -6.19 -20.06 -11.59
C ILE A 153 -6.43 -20.34 -13.08
N GLU A 154 -7.40 -19.67 -13.71
CA GLU A 154 -7.64 -19.81 -15.15
C GLU A 154 -6.50 -19.23 -15.99
N ALA A 155 -5.93 -18.10 -15.57
CA ALA A 155 -4.73 -17.52 -16.19
C ALA A 155 -3.54 -18.49 -16.09
N ARG A 156 -3.32 -19.09 -14.92
CA ARG A 156 -2.27 -20.10 -14.69
C ARG A 156 -2.40 -21.27 -15.65
N ARG A 157 -3.59 -21.87 -15.74
CA ARG A 157 -3.87 -22.99 -16.66
C ARG A 157 -3.62 -22.61 -18.12
N SER A 158 -3.94 -21.37 -18.50
CA SER A 158 -3.70 -20.86 -19.85
C SER A 158 -2.21 -20.77 -20.15
N LEU A 159 -1.41 -20.28 -19.21
CA LEU A 159 0.05 -20.24 -19.33
C LEU A 159 0.66 -21.64 -19.39
N GLU A 160 0.23 -22.57 -18.52
CA GLU A 160 0.70 -23.98 -18.49
C GLU A 160 0.44 -24.69 -19.84
N ALA A 161 -0.69 -24.40 -20.48
CA ALA A 161 -1.07 -24.99 -21.76
C ALA A 161 -0.47 -24.27 -22.98
N GLY A 162 0.36 -23.22 -22.78
CA GLY A 162 0.88 -22.39 -23.87
C GLY A 162 -0.20 -21.66 -24.65
N MET A 163 -1.37 -21.41 -24.04
CA MET A 163 -2.53 -20.80 -24.67
C MET A 163 -2.56 -19.28 -24.45
N SER A 164 -2.97 -18.54 -25.48
CA SER A 164 -3.17 -17.09 -25.40
C SER A 164 -4.53 -16.66 -24.79
N LYS A 165 -5.13 -17.50 -23.93
CA LYS A 165 -6.52 -17.37 -23.43
C LYS A 165 -6.59 -16.96 -21.96
N VAL A 166 -5.81 -15.96 -21.56
CA VAL A 166 -5.95 -15.33 -20.24
C VAL A 166 -7.33 -14.66 -20.12
N PRO A 167 -8.07 -14.85 -19.00
CA PRO A 167 -9.36 -14.21 -18.79
C PRO A 167 -9.21 -12.69 -18.63
N TYR A 168 -10.31 -11.97 -18.87
CA TYR A 168 -10.35 -10.52 -18.63
C TYR A 168 -10.70 -10.21 -17.18
N ALA A 169 -10.12 -9.14 -16.64
CA ALA A 169 -10.57 -8.59 -15.37
C ALA A 169 -12.03 -8.11 -15.47
N PRO A 170 -12.85 -8.29 -14.42
CA PRO A 170 -14.19 -7.73 -14.36
C PRO A 170 -14.17 -6.19 -14.45
N PRO A 171 -15.23 -5.56 -14.96
CA PRO A 171 -15.31 -4.10 -14.99
C PRO A 171 -15.34 -3.54 -13.57
N VAL A 172 -14.48 -2.55 -13.33
CA VAL A 172 -14.36 -1.87 -12.04
C VAL A 172 -15.45 -0.80 -11.92
N ARG A 173 -16.05 -0.70 -10.73
CA ARG A 173 -17.00 0.37 -10.41
C ARG A 173 -16.40 1.32 -9.40
N ASP A 174 -16.39 2.59 -9.75
CA ASP A 174 -15.88 3.65 -8.88
C ASP A 174 -16.70 3.76 -7.58
N VAL A 175 -15.96 3.88 -6.48
CA VAL A 175 -16.48 4.06 -5.14
C VAL A 175 -16.19 5.50 -4.73
N PRO A 176 -17.22 6.38 -4.66
CA PRO A 176 -17.00 7.75 -4.23
C PRO A 176 -16.42 7.80 -2.82
N LEU A 177 -15.37 8.60 -2.63
CA LEU A 177 -14.82 8.86 -1.31
C LEU A 177 -15.85 9.56 -0.40
N LYS A 178 -15.90 9.16 0.87
CA LYS A 178 -16.70 9.79 1.92
C LYS A 178 -15.76 10.38 2.96
N VAL A 179 -15.89 11.68 3.19
CA VAL A 179 -15.16 12.38 4.26
C VAL A 179 -16.06 12.42 5.49
N THR A 180 -15.58 11.91 6.62
CA THR A 180 -16.33 11.92 7.89
C THR A 180 -15.67 12.86 8.90
N PRO A 181 -16.43 13.46 9.84
CA PRO A 181 -15.83 14.32 10.86
C PRO A 181 -14.98 13.57 11.89
N LYS A 182 -15.19 12.25 12.02
CA LYS A 182 -14.47 11.33 12.91
C LYS A 182 -14.60 9.89 12.40
N PRO A 183 -13.81 8.94 12.93
CA PRO A 183 -14.01 7.51 12.70
C PRO A 183 -15.43 7.03 12.97
N ASN A 184 -15.89 6.06 12.19
CA ASN A 184 -17.21 5.43 12.35
C ASN A 184 -17.21 4.34 13.43
N TYR A 185 -16.04 3.83 13.78
CA TYR A 185 -15.84 2.77 14.77
C TYR A 185 -14.80 3.20 15.80
N THR A 186 -14.81 2.53 16.95
CA THR A 186 -13.78 2.64 17.99
C THR A 186 -12.94 1.38 18.00
N GLU A 187 -11.87 1.39 18.79
CA GLU A 187 -11.08 0.19 19.03
C GLU A 187 -11.91 -0.94 19.70
N PRO A 188 -11.55 -2.22 19.46
CA PRO A 188 -10.45 -2.68 18.59
C PRO A 188 -10.80 -2.75 17.09
N PHE A 189 -12.09 -2.61 16.74
CA PHE A 189 -12.56 -2.84 15.38
C PHE A 189 -12.09 -1.77 14.38
N TYR A 190 -11.82 -0.55 14.86
CA TYR A 190 -11.19 0.46 14.01
C TYR A 190 -9.82 0.00 13.52
N SER A 191 -8.96 -0.51 14.40
CA SER A 191 -7.67 -1.10 14.02
C SER A 191 -7.81 -2.30 13.07
N THR A 192 -8.82 -3.15 13.23
CA THR A 192 -9.10 -4.21 12.22
C THR A 192 -9.27 -3.65 10.80
N LEU A 193 -9.83 -2.45 10.67
CA LEU A 193 -10.01 -1.81 9.37
C LEU A 193 -8.78 -1.01 8.93
N THR A 194 -8.02 -0.42 9.85
CA THR A 194 -7.02 0.63 9.53
C THR A 194 -5.62 0.45 10.14
N GLY A 195 -5.41 -0.57 10.96
CA GLY A 195 -4.19 -0.84 11.73
C GLY A 195 -3.01 -1.33 10.89
N ALA A 196 -2.41 -0.43 10.09
CA ALA A 196 -1.22 -0.70 9.29
C ALA A 196 -1.31 -1.98 8.43
N SER A 197 -0.29 -2.84 8.43
CA SER A 197 -0.16 -4.02 7.56
C SER A 197 -1.18 -5.12 7.84
N ASP A 198 -1.63 -5.28 9.09
CA ASP A 198 -2.62 -6.29 9.51
C ASP A 198 -4.03 -5.68 9.61
N SER A 199 -4.47 -5.07 8.51
CA SER A 199 -5.78 -4.43 8.47
C SER A 199 -6.44 -4.55 7.11
N ALA A 200 -7.76 -4.40 7.05
CA ALA A 200 -8.52 -4.44 5.81
C ALA A 200 -8.03 -3.43 4.74
N LEU A 201 -7.53 -2.25 5.16
CA LEU A 201 -6.86 -1.29 4.27
C LEU A 201 -5.50 -1.79 3.81
N GLY A 202 -4.68 -2.30 4.73
CA GLY A 202 -3.39 -2.91 4.43
C GLY A 202 -3.49 -4.01 3.38
N VAL A 203 -4.50 -4.89 3.48
CA VAL A 203 -4.76 -5.96 2.49
C VAL A 203 -5.04 -5.43 1.11
N ALA A 204 -5.94 -4.45 0.99
CA ALA A 204 -6.31 -3.90 -0.30
C ALA A 204 -5.11 -3.18 -0.94
N ALA A 205 -4.38 -2.38 -0.16
CA ALA A 205 -3.19 -1.69 -0.64
C ALA A 205 -2.08 -2.64 -1.05
N TRP A 206 -1.80 -3.65 -0.22
CA TRP A 206 -0.79 -4.65 -0.54
C TRP A 206 -1.12 -5.38 -1.83
N GLN A 207 -2.33 -5.95 -1.95
CA GLN A 207 -2.75 -6.66 -3.17
C GLN A 207 -2.70 -5.79 -4.42
N TRP A 208 -3.10 -4.51 -4.32
CA TRP A 208 -2.90 -3.57 -5.41
C TRP A 208 -1.43 -3.51 -5.83
N GLY A 209 -0.50 -3.27 -4.90
CA GLY A 209 0.93 -3.18 -5.19
C GLY A 209 1.47 -4.44 -5.85
N GLN A 210 1.08 -5.63 -5.34
CA GLN A 210 1.51 -6.90 -5.94
C GLN A 210 1.03 -7.01 -7.38
N TYR A 211 -0.25 -6.72 -7.62
CA TYR A 211 -0.83 -6.82 -8.95
C TYR A 211 -0.19 -5.84 -9.94
N GLU A 212 0.09 -4.60 -9.54
CA GLU A 212 0.80 -3.65 -10.40
C GLU A 212 2.22 -4.14 -10.73
N THR A 213 2.98 -4.59 -9.73
CA THR A 213 4.34 -5.11 -9.95
C THR A 213 4.34 -6.31 -10.89
N MET A 214 3.45 -7.29 -10.64
CA MET A 214 3.34 -8.47 -11.48
C MET A 214 2.81 -8.13 -12.88
N ALA A 215 1.96 -7.11 -13.01
CA ALA A 215 1.47 -6.64 -14.31
C ALA A 215 2.60 -6.07 -15.16
N GLU A 216 3.49 -5.27 -14.57
CA GLU A 216 4.68 -4.76 -15.25
C GLU A 216 5.62 -5.89 -15.70
N VAL A 217 5.85 -6.89 -14.84
CA VAL A 217 6.63 -8.08 -15.21
C VAL A 217 5.96 -8.81 -16.37
N ALA A 218 4.64 -9.02 -16.31
CA ALA A 218 3.90 -9.68 -17.38
C ALA A 218 4.01 -8.91 -18.70
N VAL A 219 3.93 -7.59 -18.69
CA VAL A 219 4.10 -6.78 -19.91
C VAL A 219 5.52 -6.86 -20.44
N SER A 220 6.53 -6.68 -19.59
CA SER A 220 7.95 -6.67 -19.99
C SER A 220 8.44 -8.01 -20.56
N THR A 221 7.80 -9.11 -20.15
CA THR A 221 8.09 -10.47 -20.63
C THR A 221 7.17 -10.92 -21.78
N GLY A 222 6.38 -10.00 -22.35
CA GLY A 222 5.57 -10.25 -23.55
C GLY A 222 4.19 -10.85 -23.29
N GLN A 223 3.76 -10.97 -22.03
CA GLN A 223 2.44 -11.48 -21.63
C GLN A 223 1.42 -10.35 -21.38
N ALA A 224 1.22 -9.48 -22.37
CA ALA A 224 0.39 -8.27 -22.23
C ALA A 224 -1.06 -8.55 -21.74
N LYS A 225 -1.66 -9.69 -22.09
CA LYS A 225 -3.00 -10.06 -21.60
C LYS A 225 -3.02 -10.41 -20.11
N LEU A 226 -1.95 -11.04 -19.61
CA LEU A 226 -1.77 -11.28 -18.18
C LEU A 226 -1.56 -9.96 -17.44
N GLY A 227 -0.74 -9.07 -18.00
CA GLY A 227 -0.58 -7.71 -17.46
C GLY A 227 -1.91 -6.98 -17.34
N ALA A 228 -2.74 -7.03 -18.39
CA ALA A 228 -4.07 -6.41 -18.37
C ALA A 228 -5.02 -7.04 -17.34
N LEU A 229 -4.98 -8.36 -17.13
CA LEU A 229 -5.74 -9.01 -16.06
C LEU A 229 -5.29 -8.50 -14.69
N LEU A 230 -3.99 -8.55 -14.40
CA LEU A 230 -3.43 -8.16 -13.11
C LEU A 230 -3.70 -6.69 -12.79
N ALA A 231 -3.41 -5.77 -13.72
CA ALA A 231 -3.73 -4.35 -13.55
C ALA A 231 -5.24 -4.12 -13.34
N GLY A 232 -6.10 -4.90 -14.01
CA GLY A 232 -7.55 -4.83 -13.79
C GLY A 232 -7.97 -5.30 -12.38
N LEU A 233 -7.31 -6.33 -11.82
CA LEU A 233 -7.50 -6.74 -10.43
C LEU A 233 -6.99 -5.65 -9.46
N GLY A 234 -5.81 -5.07 -9.73
CA GLY A 234 -5.26 -3.94 -8.98
C GLY A 234 -6.23 -2.75 -8.92
N ASN A 235 -6.80 -2.36 -10.05
CA ASN A 235 -7.82 -1.30 -10.11
C ASN A 235 -9.05 -1.59 -9.23
N GLN A 236 -9.47 -2.85 -9.10
CA GLN A 236 -10.55 -3.21 -8.18
C GLN A 236 -10.11 -3.12 -6.72
N GLU A 237 -8.85 -3.43 -6.39
CA GLU A 237 -8.32 -3.26 -5.03
C GLU A 237 -8.27 -1.80 -4.59
N VAL A 238 -8.01 -0.86 -5.50
CA VAL A 238 -8.18 0.58 -5.22
C VAL A 238 -9.60 0.91 -4.74
N GLN A 239 -10.60 0.31 -5.39
CA GLN A 239 -12.00 0.49 -4.98
C GLN A 239 -12.32 -0.23 -3.67
N ASN A 240 -11.67 -1.36 -3.38
CA ASN A 240 -11.80 -2.05 -2.10
C ASN A 240 -11.19 -1.22 -0.96
N TYR A 241 -10.02 -0.62 -1.18
CA TYR A 241 -9.40 0.34 -0.25
C TYR A 241 -10.36 1.49 0.06
N ARG A 242 -10.97 2.09 -0.97
CA ARG A 242 -12.00 3.13 -0.82
C ARG A 242 -13.23 2.64 -0.04
N ARG A 243 -13.70 1.41 -0.28
CA ARG A 243 -14.84 0.83 0.47
C ARG A 243 -14.51 0.67 1.94
N VAL A 244 -13.34 0.14 2.28
CA VAL A 244 -12.89 -0.03 3.66
C VAL A 244 -12.70 1.34 4.33
N SER A 245 -12.06 2.29 3.64
CA SER A 245 -11.86 3.65 4.15
C SER A 245 -13.20 4.33 4.47
N ASN A 246 -14.18 4.22 3.56
CA ASN A 246 -15.53 4.71 3.76
C ASN A 246 -16.28 3.98 4.89
N LEU A 247 -16.04 2.68 5.07
CA LEU A 247 -16.60 1.90 6.16
C LEU A 247 -16.05 2.40 7.50
N ALA A 248 -14.73 2.52 7.61
CA ALA A 248 -14.02 2.97 8.81
C ALA A 248 -14.26 4.45 9.15
N GLY A 249 -14.59 5.28 8.16
CA GLY A 249 -14.55 6.73 8.33
C GLY A 249 -13.11 7.23 8.47
N PHE A 250 -12.20 6.61 7.72
CA PHE A 250 -10.75 6.79 7.83
C PHE A 250 -10.28 8.14 7.28
N VAL A 251 -10.98 8.70 6.30
CA VAL A 251 -10.66 9.99 5.71
C VAL A 251 -11.49 11.07 6.38
N ASN A 252 -10.81 11.99 7.07
CA ASN A 252 -11.43 13.03 7.87
C ASN A 252 -11.14 14.43 7.32
N GLY A 253 -11.33 15.44 8.17
CA GLY A 253 -10.99 16.82 7.83
C GLY A 253 -9.48 17.00 7.65
N PRO A 254 -9.04 17.97 6.81
CA PRO A 254 -7.63 18.17 6.48
C PRO A 254 -6.69 18.29 7.68
N ALA A 255 -7.10 19.00 8.75
CA ALA A 255 -6.27 19.12 9.96
C ALA A 255 -6.08 17.78 10.69
N MET A 256 -7.12 16.94 10.73
CA MET A 256 -7.03 15.61 11.33
C MET A 256 -6.19 14.68 10.46
N ASN A 257 -6.38 14.72 9.15
CA ASN A 257 -5.58 13.93 8.21
C ASN A 257 -4.09 14.31 8.30
N LEU A 258 -3.76 15.60 8.42
CA LEU A 258 -2.37 16.05 8.58
C LEU A 258 -1.76 15.56 9.90
N GLN A 259 -2.52 15.59 11.00
CA GLN A 259 -2.05 15.03 12.27
C GLN A 259 -1.78 13.52 12.14
N VAL A 260 -2.69 12.79 11.50
CA VAL A 260 -2.52 11.35 11.24
C VAL A 260 -1.31 11.10 10.34
N SER A 261 -1.09 11.90 9.29
CA SER A 261 0.11 11.82 8.47
C SER A 261 1.37 12.02 9.29
N ILE A 262 1.45 13.07 10.13
CA ILE A 262 2.62 13.32 11.00
C ILE A 262 2.91 12.13 11.93
N ASP A 263 1.87 11.55 12.53
CA ASP A 263 2.00 10.39 13.41
C ASP A 263 2.43 9.14 12.63
N SER A 264 1.91 8.95 11.41
CA SER A 264 2.30 7.88 10.49
C SER A 264 3.76 7.98 10.10
N GLU A 265 4.22 9.18 9.71
CA GLU A 265 5.62 9.42 9.35
C GLU A 265 6.56 9.19 10.54
N GLN A 266 6.15 9.57 11.75
CA GLN A 266 6.94 9.26 12.94
C GLN A 266 7.07 7.75 13.15
N GLY A 267 5.98 6.99 12.94
CA GLY A 267 6.01 5.53 12.98
C GLY A 267 6.97 4.92 11.95
N ALA A 268 6.97 5.44 10.73
CA ALA A 268 7.89 5.01 9.66
C ALA A 268 9.35 5.31 10.01
N ILE A 269 9.65 6.52 10.50
CA ILE A 269 10.99 6.90 10.97
C ILE A 269 11.51 5.94 12.05
N ASP A 270 10.64 5.57 13.00
CA ASP A 270 10.99 4.65 14.08
C ASP A 270 11.23 3.22 13.54
N TYR A 271 10.37 2.76 12.62
CA TYR A 271 10.51 1.48 11.94
C TYR A 271 11.83 1.40 11.18
N TYR A 272 12.13 2.36 10.29
CA TYR A 272 13.36 2.34 9.50
C TYR A 272 14.61 2.48 10.35
N THR A 273 14.54 3.18 11.48
CA THR A 273 15.65 3.22 12.44
C THR A 273 15.99 1.81 12.96
N ALA A 274 14.97 1.03 13.31
CA ALA A 274 15.14 -0.36 13.72
C ALA A 274 15.60 -1.25 12.55
N ALA A 275 15.01 -1.09 11.36
CA ALA A 275 15.35 -1.85 10.16
C ALA A 275 16.80 -1.63 9.69
N ILE A 276 17.32 -0.39 9.75
CA ILE A 276 18.75 -0.09 9.50
C ILE A 276 19.64 -0.87 10.46
N THR A 277 19.32 -0.82 11.75
CA THR A 277 20.10 -1.53 12.78
C THR A 277 20.09 -3.03 12.52
N LYS A 278 18.90 -3.57 12.25
CA LYS A 278 18.72 -5.00 12.02
C LYS A 278 19.39 -5.48 10.74
N SER A 279 19.28 -4.74 9.64
CA SER A 279 19.92 -5.09 8.37
C SER A 279 21.44 -5.17 8.48
N ASN A 280 22.06 -4.24 9.22
CA ASN A 280 23.49 -4.31 9.53
C ASN A 280 23.85 -5.55 10.36
N GLN A 281 23.01 -5.94 11.33
CA GLN A 281 23.22 -7.16 12.12
C GLN A 281 23.07 -8.43 11.28
N LEU A 282 22.17 -8.42 10.29
CA LEU A 282 21.96 -9.49 9.33
C LEU A 282 23.01 -9.49 8.21
N GLY A 283 23.92 -8.52 8.18
CA GLY A 283 25.02 -8.45 7.22
C GLY A 283 24.65 -7.89 5.85
N ASP A 284 23.53 -7.16 5.73
CA ASP A 284 23.10 -6.53 4.49
C ASP A 284 23.22 -5.00 4.57
N PRO A 285 24.38 -4.43 4.18
CA PRO A 285 24.59 -2.99 4.16
C PRO A 285 23.83 -2.29 3.02
N ASN A 286 23.37 -3.01 1.99
CA ASN A 286 22.62 -2.41 0.88
C ASN A 286 21.19 -2.11 1.34
N ALA A 287 20.51 -3.08 1.98
CA ALA A 287 19.21 -2.84 2.60
C ALA A 287 19.30 -1.78 3.70
N ALA A 288 20.36 -1.79 4.51
CA ALA A 288 20.59 -0.74 5.51
C ALA A 288 20.82 0.64 4.87
N GLY A 289 21.38 0.70 3.66
CA GLY A 289 21.52 1.90 2.85
C GLY A 289 20.16 2.42 2.39
N LEU A 290 19.38 1.56 1.73
CA LEU A 290 18.02 1.86 1.28
C LEU A 290 17.14 2.40 2.43
N PHE A 291 17.08 1.70 3.57
CA PHE A 291 16.29 2.14 4.71
C PHE A 291 16.76 3.48 5.31
N ARG A 292 18.03 3.86 5.13
CA ARG A 292 18.52 5.18 5.56
C ARG A 292 18.02 6.29 4.64
N ASP A 293 18.02 6.03 3.34
CA ASP A 293 17.55 6.99 2.34
C ASP A 293 16.04 7.21 2.54
N ILE A 294 15.27 6.13 2.61
CA ILE A 294 13.82 6.20 2.90
C ILE A 294 13.54 6.94 4.22
N LYS A 295 14.23 6.59 5.30
CA LYS A 295 14.07 7.30 6.59
C LYS A 295 14.29 8.82 6.45
N THR A 296 15.22 9.23 5.58
CA THR A 296 15.49 10.66 5.35
C THR A 296 14.32 11.33 4.65
N ASP A 297 13.69 10.63 3.70
CA ASP A 297 12.48 11.11 3.04
C ASP A 297 11.30 11.19 4.02
N GLU A 298 11.09 10.19 4.88
CA GLU A 298 10.02 10.24 5.91
C GLU A 298 10.19 11.41 6.89
N GLN A 299 11.45 11.77 7.21
CA GLN A 299 11.73 12.98 8.00
C GLN A 299 11.30 14.25 7.24
N GLY A 300 11.54 14.30 5.93
CA GLY A 300 11.10 15.39 5.06
C GLY A 300 9.58 15.45 4.90
N HIS A 301 8.92 14.30 4.74
CA HIS A 301 7.46 14.16 4.67
C HIS A 301 6.82 14.69 5.96
N LYS A 302 7.30 14.21 7.13
CA LYS A 302 6.82 14.66 8.44
C LYS A 302 6.93 16.17 8.60
N MET A 303 8.09 16.74 8.29
CA MET A 303 8.32 18.19 8.38
C MET A 303 7.36 18.95 7.45
N THR A 304 7.12 18.44 6.25
CA THR A 304 6.20 19.07 5.29
C THR A 304 4.76 19.06 5.81
N PHE A 305 4.30 17.95 6.39
CA PHE A 305 2.97 17.88 6.99
C PHE A 305 2.82 18.77 8.23
N GLU A 306 3.87 18.89 9.05
CA GLU A 306 3.90 19.83 10.19
C GLU A 306 3.74 21.29 9.73
N ILE A 307 4.43 21.68 8.66
CA ILE A 307 4.31 23.01 8.04
C ILE A 307 2.89 23.24 7.52
N GLU A 308 2.32 22.29 6.77
CA GLU A 308 0.95 22.43 6.25
C GLU A 308 -0.09 22.48 7.36
N LEU A 309 0.10 21.75 8.45
CA LEU A 309 -0.79 21.81 9.61
C LEU A 309 -0.70 23.17 10.33
N ALA A 310 0.50 23.74 10.46
CA ALA A 310 0.70 25.06 11.04
C ALA A 310 0.04 26.17 10.20
N ARG A 311 0.16 26.09 8.87
CA ARG A 311 -0.52 26.98 7.91
C ARG A 311 -2.04 26.87 8.02
N LEU A 312 -2.57 25.64 7.98
CA LEU A 312 -4.01 25.39 8.03
C LEU A 312 -4.66 25.87 9.34
N THR A 313 -3.95 25.72 10.47
CA THR A 313 -4.48 26.11 11.79
C THR A 313 -4.20 27.57 12.17
N GLY A 314 -3.56 28.35 11.28
CA GLY A 314 -3.26 29.75 11.51
C GLY A 314 -2.24 30.00 12.62
N LYS A 315 -1.48 28.97 13.02
CA LYS A 315 -0.33 29.10 13.94
C LYS A 315 0.87 29.79 13.28
N ASP A 316 0.83 29.97 11.96
CA ASP A 316 1.82 30.69 11.14
C ASP A 316 1.59 32.20 11.01
N ARG A 317 0.61 32.79 11.71
CA ARG A 317 0.38 34.26 11.75
C ARG A 317 1.49 35.06 12.44
N ARG A 318 2.69 34.49 12.61
CA ARG A 318 3.91 35.22 13.00
C ARG A 318 4.83 35.58 11.83
N TYR A 319 4.52 35.18 10.60
CA TYR A 319 5.32 35.53 9.41
C TYR A 319 4.63 36.45 8.39
N GLU A 320 3.35 36.79 8.54
CA GLU A 320 2.64 37.70 7.60
C GLU A 320 2.61 39.19 8.03
N HIS A 321 3.24 39.55 9.15
CA HIS A 321 3.32 40.96 9.62
C HIS A 321 4.75 41.48 9.86
N GLY A 322 5.76 40.88 9.22
CA GLY A 322 7.12 41.42 9.18
C GLY A 322 7.60 41.54 7.74
N GLU A 323 7.92 42.76 7.32
CA GLU A 323 8.61 43.14 6.08
C GLU A 323 7.76 43.40 4.81
N LEU A 324 7.00 44.49 4.89
CA LEU A 324 7.04 45.49 3.82
C LEU A 324 8.34 46.32 3.94
N SER A 325 9.47 45.80 3.48
CA SER A 325 10.56 46.59 2.88
C SER A 325 11.77 45.72 2.53
N GLY A 326 12.07 45.60 1.24
CA GLY A 326 13.46 45.45 0.80
C GLY A 326 13.84 44.12 0.16
N ASN A 327 14.16 44.23 -1.13
CA ASN A 327 15.04 43.38 -1.94
C ASN A 327 14.52 42.07 -2.55
N ASN A 328 14.28 42.18 -3.86
CA ASN A 328 14.47 41.17 -4.89
C ASN A 328 15.64 40.22 -4.59
N THR A 329 15.34 38.94 -4.45
CA THR A 329 16.21 37.85 -4.91
C THR A 329 15.35 36.74 -5.49
N SER A 330 15.52 36.50 -6.79
CA SER A 330 14.92 35.39 -7.53
C SER A 330 15.45 34.06 -7.00
N TRP A 331 14.54 33.16 -6.61
CA TRP A 331 14.89 31.75 -6.47
C TRP A 331 14.54 31.03 -7.76
N SER A 332 15.58 30.52 -8.41
CA SER A 332 15.55 29.78 -9.66
C SER A 332 14.84 28.45 -9.48
N THR A 333 13.89 28.16 -10.36
CA THR A 333 13.33 26.84 -10.59
C THR A 333 14.34 26.00 -11.38
N ASP A 334 15.27 25.33 -10.72
CA ASP A 334 16.13 24.31 -11.34
C ASP A 334 16.53 23.26 -10.31
N ALA A 335 15.68 22.24 -10.15
CA ALA A 335 16.05 20.93 -9.62
C ALA A 335 15.01 19.89 -10.06
N ALA A 336 14.82 19.78 -11.37
CA ALA A 336 14.14 18.65 -12.00
C ALA A 336 14.92 18.31 -13.28
N GLY A 337 15.95 17.47 -13.15
CA GLY A 337 16.75 17.05 -14.31
C GLY A 337 18.01 16.26 -13.94
N GLY A 338 17.93 14.94 -14.05
CA GLY A 338 19.08 14.00 -14.08
C GLY A 338 19.18 13.18 -12.80
N HIS A 339 19.25 11.85 -12.81
CA HIS A 339 19.77 10.94 -13.83
C HIS A 339 19.01 9.61 -13.86
N LEU A 340 18.62 9.22 -15.08
CA LEU A 340 18.58 7.82 -15.48
C LEU A 340 20.03 7.34 -15.64
N ARG A 341 20.42 6.32 -14.87
CA ARG A 341 21.36 5.28 -15.29
C ARG A 341 20.92 3.94 -14.75
#